data_AF-A0A0S7Y9L8-F1
#
_entry.id   AF-A0A0S7Y9L8-F1
#
_cell.length_a   1.000
_cell.length_b   1.000
_cell.length_c   1.000
_cell.angle_alpha   90.00
_cell.angle_beta   90.00
_cell.angle_gamma   90.00
#
_symmetry.space_group_name_H-M   'P 1'
#
loop_
_entity.id
_entity.type
_entity.pdbx_description
1 polymer ?
#
loop_
_entity_poly.entity_id
_entity_poly.type
_entity_poly.pdbx_seq_one_letter_code
_entity_poly.pdbx_strand_id
1 'polypeptide(L)'
;MGIMGMLPQVLAAGRPTILFAAPYSGHEWTGFGNLCHQKQGAMLECLLTDDYGELAEAVRPFRAIHHLREAKIVNVTTRDFSGYAKACKAKFGTDIVKVGKERVIALYEAVPQAEAEAETRRWVAGARKIVEPNREEIFKSCKLALAMHRLLDEEEATMITVDCYGTMWRQLPAYPCIGFARLNNLGLGGMCESDLQSSMTQILFQALAGKPGFVNDPTMDCSDNAIILAHCMGTPKMDGLCGKASPYHLRTIMER
;
A
#
# COMPACT_ATOMS: atom_id res chain seq x y z
N MET A 1 -40.75 -16.37 -6.20
CA MET A 1 -40.22 -17.28 -5.16
C MET A 1 -38.87 -16.73 -4.75
N GLY A 2 -38.61 -16.57 -3.45
CA GLY A 2 -37.40 -15.90 -2.97
C GLY A 2 -37.30 -14.41 -3.37
N ILE A 3 -36.08 -13.89 -3.50
CA ILE A 3 -35.77 -12.48 -3.78
C ILE A 3 -35.68 -12.14 -5.27
N MET A 4 -36.09 -13.05 -6.18
CA MET A 4 -35.94 -12.86 -7.64
C MET A 4 -36.52 -11.55 -8.18
N GLY A 5 -37.60 -11.03 -7.58
CA GLY A 5 -38.17 -9.73 -7.96
C GLY A 5 -37.39 -8.52 -7.41
N MET A 6 -36.66 -8.69 -6.30
CA MET A 6 -35.90 -7.63 -5.65
C MET A 6 -34.50 -7.47 -6.23
N LEU A 7 -33.84 -8.58 -6.61
CA LEU A 7 -32.46 -8.55 -7.10
C LEU A 7 -32.27 -7.57 -8.28
N PRO A 8 -33.12 -7.55 -9.33
CA PRO A 8 -33.00 -6.56 -10.39
C PRO A 8 -33.11 -5.11 -9.91
N GLN A 9 -33.93 -4.84 -8.89
CA GLN A 9 -34.09 -3.49 -8.31
C GLN A 9 -32.85 -3.08 -7.51
N VAL A 10 -32.23 -4.01 -6.80
CA VAL A 10 -30.94 -3.78 -6.11
C VAL A 10 -29.85 -3.48 -7.13
N LEU A 11 -29.75 -4.28 -8.19
CA LEU A 11 -28.77 -4.09 -9.26
C LEU A 11 -28.98 -2.77 -10.03
N ALA A 12 -30.23 -2.32 -10.17
CA ALA A 12 -30.56 -1.04 -10.79
C ALA A 12 -29.96 0.18 -10.04
N ALA A 13 -29.56 0.02 -8.78
CA ALA A 13 -28.84 1.06 -8.04
C ALA A 13 -27.43 1.32 -8.58
N GLY A 14 -26.89 0.43 -9.44
CA GLY A 14 -25.57 0.60 -10.05
C GLY A 14 -24.44 0.60 -9.01
N ARG A 15 -24.57 -0.22 -7.96
CA ARG A 15 -23.58 -0.37 -6.90
C ARG A 15 -22.99 -1.79 -6.94
N PRO A 16 -21.71 -1.97 -6.57
CA PRO A 16 -21.18 -3.29 -6.29
C PRO A 16 -22.10 -4.04 -5.33
N THR A 17 -22.40 -5.29 -5.64
CA THR A 17 -23.40 -6.07 -4.92
C THR A 17 -22.90 -7.49 -4.77
N ILE A 18 -23.04 -8.08 -3.59
CA ILE A 18 -22.73 -9.48 -3.35
C ILE A 18 -24.00 -10.19 -2.88
N LEU A 19 -24.37 -11.25 -3.59
CA LEU A 19 -25.44 -12.16 -3.22
C LEU A 19 -24.83 -13.34 -2.45
N PHE A 20 -25.03 -13.38 -1.14
CA PHE A 20 -24.76 -14.58 -0.34
C PHE A 20 -25.98 -15.49 -0.37
N ALA A 21 -25.83 -16.69 -0.91
CA ALA A 21 -26.90 -17.69 -1.01
C ALA A 21 -26.45 -18.99 -0.33
N ALA A 22 -26.95 -19.20 0.88
CA ALA A 22 -26.74 -20.45 1.60
C ALA A 22 -27.44 -21.63 0.89
N PRO A 23 -26.95 -22.87 1.02
CA PRO A 23 -27.65 -24.05 0.56
C PRO A 23 -29.11 -24.05 1.02
N TYR A 24 -30.03 -24.30 0.08
CA TYR A 24 -31.48 -24.29 0.30
C TYR A 24 -32.11 -22.93 0.67
N SER A 25 -31.41 -21.80 0.51
CA SER A 25 -31.98 -20.47 0.75
C SER A 25 -32.76 -19.88 -0.44
N GLY A 26 -32.70 -20.52 -1.61
CA GLY A 26 -33.33 -20.04 -2.84
C GLY A 26 -32.61 -20.47 -4.11
N HIS A 27 -33.03 -19.90 -5.24
CA HIS A 27 -32.54 -20.21 -6.59
C HIS A 27 -32.20 -18.94 -7.40
N GLU A 28 -32.03 -17.79 -6.76
CA GLU A 28 -31.81 -16.50 -7.43
C GLU A 28 -30.49 -16.43 -8.18
N TRP A 29 -29.52 -17.22 -7.71
CA TRP A 29 -28.21 -17.38 -8.33
C TRP A 29 -28.24 -18.15 -9.65
N THR A 30 -29.32 -18.87 -10.00
CA THR A 30 -29.35 -19.68 -11.24
C THR A 30 -29.26 -18.82 -12.51
N GLY A 31 -29.63 -17.53 -12.43
CA GLY A 31 -29.47 -16.57 -13.52
C GLY A 31 -28.12 -15.85 -13.56
N PHE A 32 -27.23 -16.11 -12.59
CA PHE A 32 -26.00 -15.34 -12.38
C PHE A 32 -25.11 -15.28 -13.63
N GLY A 33 -24.84 -16.42 -14.27
CA GLY A 33 -24.00 -16.45 -15.47
C GLY A 33 -24.52 -15.55 -16.59
N ASN A 34 -25.84 -15.52 -16.82
CA ASN A 34 -26.44 -14.62 -17.81
C ASN A 34 -26.36 -13.14 -17.37
N LEU A 35 -26.55 -12.88 -16.07
CA LEU A 35 -26.44 -11.53 -15.50
C LEU A 35 -25.02 -10.96 -15.61
N CYS A 36 -23.97 -11.78 -15.44
CA CYS A 36 -22.57 -11.34 -15.59
C CYS A 36 -22.25 -10.78 -16.98
N HIS A 37 -22.98 -11.22 -18.01
CA HIS A 37 -22.84 -10.73 -19.38
C HIS A 37 -23.71 -9.50 -19.68
N GLN A 38 -24.48 -9.02 -18.71
CA GLN A 38 -25.35 -7.86 -18.83
C GLN A 38 -24.80 -6.67 -18.04
N LYS A 39 -25.12 -5.45 -18.46
CA LYS A 39 -24.70 -4.23 -17.75
C LYS A 39 -25.17 -4.22 -16.28
N GLN A 40 -26.34 -4.79 -16.02
CA GLN A 40 -26.95 -4.85 -14.69
C GLN A 40 -26.19 -5.77 -13.74
N GLY A 41 -25.60 -6.87 -14.23
CA GLY A 41 -24.85 -7.82 -13.41
C GLY A 41 -23.33 -7.59 -13.42
N ALA A 42 -22.83 -6.54 -14.09
CA ALA A 42 -21.41 -6.27 -14.24
C ALA A 42 -20.64 -6.08 -12.91
N MET A 43 -21.36 -5.77 -11.82
CA MET A 43 -20.78 -5.63 -10.47
C MET A 43 -21.46 -6.54 -9.44
N LEU A 44 -22.14 -7.58 -9.90
CA LEU A 44 -22.71 -8.61 -9.03
C LEU A 44 -21.70 -9.75 -8.86
N GLU A 45 -21.54 -10.22 -7.63
CA GLU A 45 -20.88 -11.50 -7.31
C GLU A 45 -21.83 -12.39 -6.51
N CYS A 46 -21.71 -13.71 -6.64
CA CYS A 46 -22.50 -14.69 -5.89
C CYS A 46 -21.61 -15.60 -5.06
N LEU A 47 -21.90 -15.69 -3.76
CA LEU A 47 -21.30 -16.66 -2.84
C LEU A 47 -22.31 -17.78 -2.58
N LEU A 48 -22.01 -19.00 -3.03
CA LEU A 48 -22.87 -20.18 -2.88
C LEU A 48 -22.29 -21.10 -1.81
N THR A 49 -22.47 -20.72 -0.55
CA THR A 49 -21.74 -21.31 0.58
C THR A 49 -22.58 -21.23 1.86
N ASP A 50 -22.43 -22.18 2.77
CA ASP A 50 -22.91 -22.07 4.16
C ASP A 50 -21.84 -21.53 5.12
N ASP A 51 -20.62 -21.28 4.63
CA ASP A 51 -19.55 -20.66 5.41
C ASP A 51 -19.78 -19.15 5.53
N TYR A 52 -20.29 -18.74 6.70
CA TYR A 52 -20.45 -17.33 7.04
C TYR A 52 -19.11 -16.57 7.12
N GLY A 53 -17.97 -17.26 7.22
CA GLY A 53 -16.64 -16.66 7.12
C GLY A 53 -16.41 -15.95 5.78
N GLU A 54 -17.01 -16.44 4.69
CA GLU A 54 -16.90 -15.81 3.37
C GLU A 54 -17.61 -14.44 3.29
N LEU A 55 -18.54 -14.13 4.21
CA LEU A 55 -19.10 -12.77 4.31
C LEU A 55 -18.03 -11.74 4.70
N ALA A 56 -17.03 -12.12 5.48
CA ALA A 56 -15.92 -11.22 5.80
C ALA A 56 -15.06 -10.94 4.55
N GLU A 57 -14.88 -11.96 3.70
CA GLU A 57 -14.19 -11.84 2.40
C GLU A 57 -14.98 -10.95 1.44
N ALA A 58 -16.31 -11.11 1.42
CA ALA A 58 -17.25 -10.31 0.64
C ALA A 58 -17.10 -8.80 0.89
N VAL A 59 -16.71 -8.39 2.10
CA VAL A 59 -16.51 -6.97 2.44
C VAL A 59 -15.25 -6.37 1.80
N ARG A 60 -14.25 -7.19 1.44
CA ARG A 60 -12.93 -6.72 1.01
C ARG A 60 -12.97 -5.81 -0.23
N PRO A 61 -13.70 -6.13 -1.32
CA PRO A 61 -13.81 -5.22 -2.47
C PRO A 61 -14.44 -3.88 -2.11
N PHE A 62 -15.45 -3.85 -1.22
CA PHE A 62 -16.07 -2.60 -0.77
C PHE A 62 -15.09 -1.75 0.04
N ARG A 63 -14.35 -2.38 0.97
CA ARG A 63 -13.27 -1.74 1.71
C ARG A 63 -12.22 -1.18 0.75
N ALA A 64 -11.84 -1.93 -0.29
CA ALA A 64 -10.86 -1.50 -1.28
C ALA A 64 -11.32 -0.30 -2.10
N ILE A 65 -12.58 -0.28 -2.55
CA ILE A 65 -13.18 0.88 -3.24
C ILE A 65 -13.18 2.11 -2.33
N HIS A 66 -13.58 1.96 -1.06
CA HIS A 66 -13.59 3.06 -0.11
C HIS A 66 -12.17 3.55 0.21
N HIS A 67 -11.25 2.65 0.52
CA HIS A 67 -9.88 2.98 0.86
C HIS A 67 -9.17 3.70 -0.29
N LEU A 68 -9.33 3.24 -1.54
CA LEU A 68 -8.76 3.92 -2.69
C LEU A 68 -9.34 5.32 -2.88
N ARG A 69 -10.65 5.48 -2.66
CA ARG A 69 -11.35 6.76 -2.84
C ARG A 69 -10.95 7.81 -1.81
N GLU A 70 -10.77 7.42 -0.55
CA GLU A 70 -10.38 8.34 0.51
C GLU A 70 -8.86 8.49 0.63
N ALA A 71 -8.08 7.66 -0.09
CA ALA A 71 -6.63 7.70 0.02
C ALA A 71 -6.04 9.03 -0.46
N LYS A 72 -5.01 9.46 0.26
CA LYS A 72 -4.14 10.58 -0.14
C LYS A 72 -2.70 10.12 -0.21
N ILE A 73 -2.03 10.43 -1.31
CA ILE A 73 -0.64 10.13 -1.58
C ILE A 73 0.18 11.42 -1.50
N VAL A 74 1.18 11.46 -0.63
CA VAL A 74 2.19 12.52 -0.62
C VAL A 74 3.34 12.11 -1.54
N ASN A 75 3.58 12.89 -2.59
CA ASN A 75 4.69 12.66 -3.52
C ASN A 75 5.77 13.73 -3.34
N VAL A 76 6.92 13.33 -2.80
CA VAL A 76 8.08 14.20 -2.62
C VAL A 76 8.90 14.22 -3.90
N THR A 77 8.68 15.25 -4.72
CA THR A 77 9.29 15.40 -6.05
C THR A 77 9.22 16.85 -6.53
N THR A 78 10.08 17.24 -7.47
CA THR A 78 9.90 18.49 -8.23
C THR A 78 9.25 18.27 -9.61
N ARG A 79 9.05 17.02 -10.03
CA ARG A 79 8.40 16.68 -11.31
C ARG A 79 6.95 17.17 -11.35
N ASP A 80 6.45 17.45 -12.54
CA ASP A 80 5.01 17.65 -12.75
C ASP A 80 4.32 16.31 -13.03
N PHE A 81 3.29 16.04 -12.25
CA PHE A 81 2.40 14.88 -12.40
C PHE A 81 0.92 15.29 -12.31
N SER A 82 0.63 16.59 -12.46
CA SER A 82 -0.71 17.16 -12.25
C SER A 82 -1.78 16.52 -13.14
N GLY A 83 -1.44 16.14 -14.38
CA GLY A 83 -2.34 15.41 -15.28
C GLY A 83 -2.73 14.04 -14.72
N TYR A 84 -1.75 13.27 -14.23
CA TYR A 84 -2.00 11.96 -13.63
C TYR A 84 -2.78 12.06 -12.32
N ALA A 85 -2.44 13.02 -11.46
CA ALA A 85 -3.17 13.29 -10.21
C ALA A 85 -4.64 13.62 -10.48
N LYS A 86 -4.93 14.50 -11.45
CA LYS A 86 -6.30 14.84 -11.86
C LYS A 86 -7.05 13.60 -12.39
N ALA A 87 -6.39 12.77 -13.19
CA ALA A 87 -6.98 11.55 -13.70
C ALA A 87 -7.30 10.54 -12.58
N CYS A 88 -6.41 10.39 -11.59
CA CYS A 88 -6.65 9.52 -10.43
C CYS A 88 -7.78 10.04 -9.55
N LYS A 89 -7.81 11.36 -9.26
CA LYS A 89 -8.90 11.98 -8.50
C LYS A 89 -10.25 11.80 -9.20
N ALA A 90 -10.31 12.06 -10.50
CA ALA A 90 -11.55 11.96 -11.28
C ALA A 90 -12.05 10.51 -11.39
N LYS A 91 -11.15 9.54 -11.55
CA LYS A 91 -11.51 8.14 -11.76
C LYS A 91 -11.76 7.37 -10.46
N PHE A 92 -10.95 7.63 -9.43
CA PHE A 92 -10.91 6.83 -8.21
C PHE A 92 -11.24 7.63 -6.95
N GLY A 93 -11.12 8.95 -6.96
CA GLY A 93 -11.26 9.83 -5.78
C GLY A 93 -9.96 10.08 -5.01
N THR A 94 -8.90 9.32 -5.32
CA THR A 94 -7.59 9.40 -4.68
C THR A 94 -6.94 10.76 -4.88
N ASP A 95 -6.48 11.36 -3.80
CA ASP A 95 -5.73 12.61 -3.84
C ASP A 95 -4.23 12.35 -3.95
N ILE A 96 -3.52 13.16 -4.74
CA ILE A 96 -2.06 13.06 -4.88
C ILE A 96 -1.48 14.46 -4.78
N VAL A 97 -0.80 14.73 -3.68
CA VAL A 97 -0.24 16.06 -3.37
C VAL A 97 1.27 16.07 -3.58
N LYS A 98 1.79 17.19 -4.09
CA LYS A 98 3.23 17.38 -4.31
C LYS A 98 3.84 18.08 -3.10
N VAL A 99 4.93 17.53 -2.57
CA VAL A 99 5.70 18.13 -1.48
C VAL A 99 7.15 18.34 -1.91
N GLY A 100 7.71 19.51 -1.60
CA GLY A 100 9.12 19.84 -1.84
C GLY A 100 10.04 19.30 -0.74
N LYS A 101 11.34 19.19 -1.05
CA LYS A 101 12.34 18.69 -0.09
C LYS A 101 12.44 19.57 1.16
N GLU A 102 12.16 20.86 1.03
CA GLU A 102 12.26 21.84 2.11
C GLU A 102 11.37 21.47 3.29
N ARG A 103 10.14 21.00 3.00
CA ARG A 103 9.21 20.54 4.03
C ARG A 103 9.71 19.29 4.74
N VAL A 104 10.25 18.33 3.98
CA VAL A 104 10.84 17.09 4.53
C VAL A 104 12.05 17.40 5.41
N ILE A 105 12.93 18.31 4.98
CA ILE A 105 14.12 18.73 5.73
C ILE A 105 13.70 19.45 7.02
N ALA A 106 12.72 20.35 6.97
CA ALA A 106 12.22 21.02 8.17
C ALA A 106 11.68 20.04 9.21
N LEU A 107 10.88 19.06 8.77
CA LEU A 107 10.38 17.99 9.64
C LEU A 107 11.50 17.10 10.17
N TYR A 108 12.49 16.78 9.32
CA TYR A 108 13.68 16.04 9.71
C TYR A 108 14.41 16.75 10.85
N GLU A 109 14.72 18.03 10.71
CA GLU A 109 15.43 18.75 11.77
C GLU A 109 14.61 18.94 13.05
N ALA A 110 13.28 18.93 12.95
CA ALA A 110 12.39 18.96 14.10
C ALA A 110 12.25 17.60 14.82
N VAL A 111 12.82 16.51 14.31
CA VAL A 111 12.80 15.21 15.00
C VAL A 111 13.75 15.24 16.21
N PRO A 112 13.24 15.03 17.45
CA PRO A 112 14.10 14.96 18.63
C PRO A 112 15.12 13.83 18.51
N GLN A 113 16.36 14.13 18.87
CA GLN A 113 17.46 13.16 18.79
C GLN A 113 17.16 11.88 19.57
N ALA A 114 16.51 11.98 20.73
CA ALA A 114 16.12 10.82 21.55
C ALA A 114 15.15 9.87 20.83
N GLU A 115 14.20 10.40 20.05
CA GLU A 115 13.26 9.58 19.25
C GLU A 115 13.99 8.86 18.12
N ALA A 116 14.86 9.58 17.39
CA ALA A 116 15.67 9.00 16.33
C ALA A 116 16.62 7.91 16.86
N GLU A 117 17.24 8.13 18.03
CA GLU A 117 18.06 7.13 18.71
C GLU A 117 17.25 5.89 19.11
N ALA A 118 16.04 6.07 19.62
CA ALA A 118 15.15 4.97 19.97
C ALA A 118 14.74 4.14 18.73
N GLU A 119 14.38 4.81 17.63
CA GLU A 119 14.07 4.14 16.36
C GLU A 119 15.29 3.39 15.82
N THR A 120 16.48 4.00 15.88
CA THR A 120 17.74 3.37 15.47
C THR A 120 18.01 2.10 16.28
N ARG A 121 17.83 2.14 17.60
CA ARG A 121 17.98 0.95 18.46
C ARG A 121 16.98 -0.15 18.10
N ARG A 122 15.74 0.20 17.78
CA ARG A 122 14.71 -0.79 17.33
C ARG A 122 15.15 -1.52 16.07
N TRP A 123 15.59 -0.79 15.05
CA TRP A 123 16.04 -1.39 13.78
C TRP A 123 17.32 -2.22 13.94
N VAL A 124 18.28 -1.74 14.74
CA VAL A 124 19.52 -2.49 15.01
C VAL A 124 19.23 -3.79 15.79
N ALA A 125 18.40 -3.73 16.83
CA ALA A 125 18.08 -4.90 17.65
C ALA A 125 17.21 -5.94 16.91
N GLY A 126 16.36 -5.49 15.97
CA GLY A 126 15.54 -6.37 15.14
C GLY A 126 16.29 -6.97 13.94
N ALA A 127 17.42 -6.41 13.54
CA ALA A 127 18.21 -6.90 12.43
C ALA A 127 18.95 -8.18 12.80
N ARG A 128 18.88 -9.19 11.93
CA ARG A 128 19.71 -10.39 12.06
C ARG A 128 21.20 -10.09 11.84
N LYS A 129 21.49 -9.13 10.97
CA LYS A 129 22.84 -8.67 10.65
C LYS A 129 22.80 -7.25 10.12
N ILE A 130 23.80 -6.46 10.50
CA ILE A 130 24.18 -5.23 9.81
C ILE A 130 25.34 -5.59 8.89
N VAL A 131 25.18 -5.37 7.59
CA VAL A 131 26.16 -5.83 6.60
C VAL A 131 27.13 -4.70 6.25
N GLU A 132 26.65 -3.61 5.65
CA GLU A 132 27.47 -2.47 5.24
C GLU A 132 27.27 -1.17 6.05
N PRO A 133 26.04 -0.75 6.45
CA PRO A 133 25.84 0.61 6.93
C PRO A 133 26.42 0.80 8.33
N ASN A 134 27.06 1.94 8.55
CA ASN A 134 27.49 2.33 9.90
C ASN A 134 26.30 2.86 10.73
N ARG A 135 26.51 3.01 12.04
CA ARG A 135 25.45 3.46 12.96
C ARG A 135 24.88 4.83 12.59
N GLU A 136 25.70 5.76 12.12
CA GLU A 136 25.28 7.12 11.77
C GLU A 136 24.35 7.11 10.54
N GLU A 137 24.65 6.29 9.54
CA GLU A 137 23.80 6.12 8.35
C GLU A 137 22.43 5.55 8.71
N ILE A 138 22.40 4.55 9.61
CA ILE A 138 21.15 3.98 10.13
C ILE A 138 20.39 5.06 10.91
N PHE A 139 21.08 5.86 11.74
CA PHE A 139 20.48 6.94 12.51
C PHE A 139 19.82 7.99 11.63
N LYS A 140 20.53 8.49 10.59
CA LYS A 140 19.99 9.46 9.63
C LYS A 140 18.76 8.90 8.91
N SER A 141 18.81 7.63 8.50
CA SER A 141 17.68 6.95 7.85
C SER A 141 16.48 6.79 8.79
N CYS A 142 16.70 6.49 10.07
CA CYS A 142 15.65 6.41 11.09
C CYS A 142 15.06 7.78 11.44
N LYS A 143 15.88 8.84 11.52
CA LYS A 143 15.42 10.21 11.71
C LYS A 143 14.54 10.65 10.53
N LEU A 144 14.91 10.31 9.30
CA LEU A 144 14.09 10.54 8.11
C LEU A 144 12.79 9.72 8.11
N ALA A 145 12.82 8.47 8.59
CA ALA A 145 11.62 7.66 8.76
C ALA A 145 10.57 8.32 9.68
N LEU A 146 11.02 8.93 10.78
CA LEU A 146 10.15 9.65 11.71
C LEU A 146 9.61 10.94 11.07
N ALA A 147 10.44 11.68 10.34
CA ALA A 147 10.03 12.89 9.62
C ALA A 147 8.94 12.61 8.57
N MET A 148 9.12 11.55 7.77
CA MET A 148 8.14 11.13 6.77
C MET A 148 6.82 10.66 7.42
N HIS A 149 6.89 10.00 8.57
CA HIS A 149 5.69 9.64 9.32
C HIS A 149 4.93 10.86 9.82
N ARG A 150 5.63 11.87 10.37
CA ARG A 150 5.02 13.15 10.77
C ARG A 150 4.43 13.89 9.56
N LEU A 151 5.10 13.87 8.41
CA LEU A 151 4.57 14.45 7.18
C LEU A 151 3.25 13.80 6.77
N LEU A 152 3.17 12.47 6.83
CA LEU A 152 1.91 11.76 6.54
C LEU A 152 0.80 12.11 7.52
N ASP A 153 1.13 12.24 8.80
CA ASP A 153 0.17 12.62 9.84
C ASP A 153 -0.38 14.04 9.60
N GLU A 154 0.50 15.02 9.37
CA GLU A 154 0.11 16.41 9.07
C GLU A 154 -0.70 16.55 7.77
N GLU A 155 -0.40 15.74 6.76
CA GLU A 155 -1.13 15.72 5.50
C GLU A 155 -2.40 14.86 5.56
N GLU A 156 -2.66 14.14 6.66
CA GLU A 156 -3.72 13.12 6.77
C GLU A 156 -3.67 12.13 5.59
N ALA A 157 -2.45 11.67 5.28
CA ALA A 157 -2.17 10.88 4.09
C ALA A 157 -1.97 9.41 4.39
N THR A 158 -2.41 8.58 3.45
CA THR A 158 -2.32 7.12 3.52
C THR A 158 -0.93 6.63 3.14
N MET A 159 -0.28 7.30 2.19
CA MET A 159 0.96 6.83 1.58
C MET A 159 1.89 7.98 1.23
N ILE A 160 3.20 7.76 1.38
CA ILE A 160 4.24 8.64 0.87
C ILE A 160 5.07 7.93 -0.19
N THR A 161 5.43 8.67 -1.23
CA THR A 161 6.45 8.29 -2.19
C THR A 161 7.47 9.40 -2.37
N VAL A 162 8.72 9.02 -2.65
CA VAL A 162 9.84 9.95 -2.82
C VAL A 162 10.56 9.64 -4.11
N ASP A 163 10.86 10.66 -4.91
CA ASP A 163 11.57 10.57 -6.20
C ASP A 163 13.07 10.32 -6.00
N CYS A 164 13.41 9.27 -5.25
CA CYS A 164 14.71 9.10 -4.60
C CYS A 164 15.88 8.87 -5.58
N TYR A 165 15.61 8.33 -6.77
CA TYR A 165 16.56 8.24 -7.89
C TYR A 165 16.37 9.34 -8.95
N GLY A 166 15.35 10.17 -8.82
CA GLY A 166 15.09 11.31 -9.69
C GLY A 166 15.40 12.63 -9.00
N THR A 167 14.39 13.48 -8.85
CA THR A 167 14.54 14.85 -8.35
C THR A 167 14.97 14.95 -6.89
N MET A 168 14.91 13.85 -6.12
CA MET A 168 15.37 13.79 -4.74
C MET A 168 16.72 13.08 -4.57
N TRP A 169 17.37 12.72 -5.67
CA TRP A 169 18.70 12.10 -5.64
C TRP A 169 19.71 12.98 -4.91
N ARG A 170 20.22 12.45 -3.78
CA ARG A 170 21.14 13.16 -2.86
C ARG A 170 20.63 14.53 -2.40
N GLN A 171 19.32 14.77 -2.44
CA GLN A 171 18.69 16.01 -1.96
C GLN A 171 18.18 15.90 -0.52
N LEU A 172 18.05 14.68 0.01
CA LEU A 172 17.60 14.40 1.36
C LEU A 172 18.78 13.94 2.25
N PRO A 173 18.68 14.08 3.59
CA PRO A 173 19.76 13.70 4.51
C PRO A 173 20.12 12.20 4.53
N ALA A 174 19.24 11.34 4.01
CA ALA A 174 19.42 9.90 3.89
C ALA A 174 18.48 9.32 2.82
N TYR A 175 18.65 8.04 2.46
CA TYR A 175 17.67 7.33 1.64
C TYR A 175 16.41 6.99 2.44
N PRO A 176 15.22 7.05 1.83
CA PRO A 176 13.93 6.86 2.53
C PRO A 176 13.58 5.39 2.81
N CYS A 177 14.41 4.43 2.40
CA CYS A 177 14.15 2.98 2.44
C CYS A 177 13.65 2.46 3.81
N ILE A 178 14.32 2.81 4.91
CA ILE A 178 13.88 2.43 6.27
C ILE A 178 12.52 3.05 6.58
N GLY A 179 12.28 4.29 6.16
CA GLY A 179 11.01 4.95 6.40
C GLY A 179 9.87 4.33 5.61
N PHE A 180 10.07 3.90 4.37
CA PHE A 180 9.07 3.14 3.64
C PHE A 180 8.74 1.82 4.32
N ALA A 181 9.77 1.05 4.69
CA ALA A 181 9.59 -0.20 5.42
C ALA A 181 8.85 0.00 6.75
N ARG A 182 9.17 1.08 7.48
CA ARG A 182 8.50 1.47 8.72
C ARG A 182 7.02 1.78 8.49
N LEU A 183 6.69 2.58 7.49
CA LEU A 183 5.32 2.96 7.18
C LEU A 183 4.49 1.74 6.76
N ASN A 184 5.06 0.88 5.91
CA ASN A 184 4.43 -0.38 5.52
C ASN A 184 4.18 -1.28 6.75
N ASN A 185 5.12 -1.34 7.70
CA ASN A 185 4.93 -2.08 8.96
C ASN A 185 3.79 -1.54 9.85
N LEU A 186 3.40 -0.28 9.68
CA LEU A 186 2.31 0.37 10.40
C LEU A 186 0.95 0.26 9.67
N GLY A 187 0.93 -0.32 8.47
CA GLY A 187 -0.26 -0.39 7.63
C GLY A 187 -0.53 0.89 6.85
N LEU A 188 0.41 1.83 6.86
CA LEU A 188 0.46 2.97 5.95
C LEU A 188 1.14 2.54 4.65
N GLY A 189 1.35 3.49 3.73
CA GLY A 189 2.07 3.27 2.48
C GLY A 189 3.44 3.95 2.45
N GLY A 190 4.46 3.19 2.11
CA GLY A 190 5.77 3.69 1.69
C GLY A 190 6.14 3.12 0.32
N MET A 191 6.35 4.01 -0.65
CA MET A 191 6.62 3.65 -2.04
C MET A 191 7.87 4.35 -2.58
N CYS A 192 8.69 3.63 -3.35
CA CYS A 192 9.90 4.19 -3.92
C CYS A 192 9.64 5.01 -5.20
N GLU A 193 10.64 5.80 -5.59
CA GLU A 193 10.81 6.36 -6.95
C GLU A 193 9.69 7.26 -7.51
N SER A 194 8.83 7.81 -6.64
CA SER A 194 7.63 8.52 -7.11
C SER A 194 6.80 7.66 -8.07
N ASP A 195 6.81 6.33 -7.89
CA ASP A 195 6.03 5.40 -8.70
C ASP A 195 4.55 5.46 -8.28
N LEU A 196 3.83 6.38 -8.91
CA LEU A 196 2.42 6.61 -8.62
C LEU A 196 1.54 5.44 -9.11
N GLN A 197 1.91 4.75 -10.20
CA GLN A 197 1.15 3.59 -10.67
C GLN A 197 1.22 2.43 -9.67
N SER A 198 2.42 2.12 -9.18
CA SER A 198 2.61 1.11 -8.14
C SER A 198 2.01 1.56 -6.81
N SER A 199 2.05 2.86 -6.50
CA SER A 199 1.39 3.42 -5.30
C SER A 199 -0.10 3.10 -5.28
N MET A 200 -0.80 3.37 -6.39
CA MET A 200 -2.22 3.07 -6.56
C MET A 200 -2.51 1.58 -6.39
N THR A 201 -1.65 0.73 -6.95
CA THR A 201 -1.74 -0.72 -6.85
C THR A 201 -1.55 -1.20 -5.42
N GLN A 202 -0.55 -0.67 -4.71
CA GLN A 202 -0.28 -1.03 -3.32
C GLN A 202 -1.42 -0.64 -2.39
N ILE A 203 -2.02 0.56 -2.55
CA ILE A 203 -3.19 0.98 -1.77
C ILE A 203 -4.37 0.03 -2.01
N LEU A 204 -4.61 -0.35 -3.26
CA LEU A 204 -5.66 -1.32 -3.61
C LEU A 204 -5.43 -2.67 -2.91
N PHE A 205 -4.21 -3.21 -2.99
CA PHE A 205 -3.88 -4.49 -2.36
C PHE A 205 -3.84 -4.42 -0.83
N GLN A 206 -3.42 -3.30 -0.23
CA GLN A 206 -3.51 -3.09 1.21
C GLN A 206 -4.95 -3.27 1.70
N ALA A 207 -5.93 -2.73 0.97
CA ALA A 207 -7.33 -2.87 1.32
C ALA A 207 -7.97 -4.20 0.87
N LEU A 208 -7.43 -4.90 -0.13
CA LEU A 208 -7.91 -6.25 -0.48
C LEU A 208 -7.37 -7.30 0.48
N ALA A 209 -6.05 -7.36 0.65
CA ALA A 209 -5.36 -8.37 1.45
C ALA A 209 -5.35 -8.05 2.96
N GLY A 210 -5.45 -6.77 3.34
CA GLY A 210 -5.33 -6.35 4.74
C GLY A 210 -3.91 -6.56 5.30
N LYS A 211 -2.90 -6.66 4.44
CA LYS A 211 -1.51 -6.96 4.81
C LYS A 211 -0.54 -5.96 4.19
N PRO A 212 0.56 -5.63 4.89
CA PRO A 212 1.68 -4.89 4.31
C PRO A 212 2.27 -5.58 3.08
N GLY A 213 2.67 -4.78 2.10
CA GLY A 213 3.44 -5.20 0.93
C GLY A 213 4.48 -4.13 0.59
N PHE A 214 5.26 -4.39 -0.45
CA PHE A 214 6.24 -3.46 -1.00
C PHE A 214 6.40 -3.68 -2.50
N VAL A 215 6.78 -2.63 -3.23
CA VAL A 215 7.11 -2.71 -4.66
C VAL A 215 8.42 -3.48 -4.87
N ASN A 216 8.52 -4.18 -5.99
CA ASN A 216 9.74 -4.85 -6.40
C ASN A 216 9.98 -4.70 -7.90
N ASP A 217 11.25 -4.79 -8.27
CA ASP A 217 11.75 -4.93 -9.62
C ASP A 217 12.00 -6.42 -9.87
N PRO A 218 11.12 -7.10 -10.62
CA PRO A 218 11.29 -8.51 -10.90
C PRO A 218 12.40 -8.72 -11.93
N THR A 219 13.28 -9.68 -11.65
CA THR A 219 14.21 -10.26 -12.63
C THR A 219 13.93 -11.75 -12.74
N MET A 220 14.31 -12.36 -13.87
CA MET A 220 13.97 -13.74 -14.19
C MET A 220 15.25 -14.55 -14.40
N ASP A 221 15.34 -15.72 -13.76
CA ASP A 221 16.37 -16.72 -14.04
C ASP A 221 15.72 -17.94 -14.68
N CYS A 222 15.78 -18.01 -16.01
CA CYS A 222 15.21 -19.12 -16.76
C CYS A 222 16.00 -20.43 -16.60
N SER A 223 17.27 -20.38 -16.16
CA SER A 223 18.04 -21.61 -15.91
C SER A 223 17.53 -22.35 -14.67
N ASP A 224 17.02 -21.59 -13.69
CA ASP A 224 16.44 -22.09 -12.45
C ASP A 224 14.90 -22.07 -12.42
N ASN A 225 14.24 -21.63 -13.51
CA ASN A 225 12.79 -21.38 -13.56
C ASN A 225 12.30 -20.49 -12.40
N ALA A 226 13.07 -19.45 -12.07
CA ALA A 226 12.84 -18.61 -10.91
C ALA A 226 12.53 -17.15 -11.28
N ILE A 227 11.75 -16.49 -10.41
CA ILE A 227 11.58 -15.04 -10.39
C ILE A 227 12.26 -14.50 -9.14
N ILE A 228 13.15 -13.53 -9.32
CA ILE A 228 13.86 -12.85 -8.26
C ILE A 228 13.21 -11.48 -8.09
N LEU A 229 12.56 -11.26 -6.96
CA LEU A 229 11.93 -9.98 -6.61
C LEU A 229 12.93 -9.16 -5.80
N ALA A 230 13.45 -8.08 -6.37
CA ALA A 230 14.45 -7.25 -5.71
C ALA A 230 13.97 -5.80 -5.62
N HIS A 231 14.36 -5.10 -4.55
CA HIS A 231 14.19 -3.65 -4.45
C HIS A 231 15.13 -3.15 -3.35
N CYS A 232 15.36 -1.83 -3.30
CA CYS A 232 16.16 -1.18 -2.25
C CYS A 232 15.59 -1.30 -0.81
N MET A 233 14.40 -1.88 -0.62
CA MET A 233 13.80 -2.14 0.68
C MET A 233 12.84 -3.33 0.65
N GLY A 234 12.36 -3.75 1.83
CA GLY A 234 11.25 -4.68 2.00
C GLY A 234 10.53 -4.39 3.31
N THR A 235 9.34 -4.96 3.53
CA THR A 235 8.60 -4.82 4.80
C THR A 235 8.71 -6.09 5.64
N PRO A 236 9.22 -6.02 6.89
CA PRO A 236 9.23 -7.16 7.80
C PRO A 236 7.84 -7.71 8.18
N LYS A 237 6.75 -6.98 7.97
CA LYS A 237 5.40 -7.32 8.45
C LYS A 237 4.47 -7.90 7.37
N MET A 238 5.00 -8.63 6.39
CA MET A 238 4.20 -9.22 5.29
C MET A 238 3.12 -10.21 5.75
N ASP A 239 3.28 -10.86 6.91
CA ASP A 239 2.26 -11.73 7.48
C ASP A 239 1.06 -10.97 8.09
N GLY A 240 1.13 -9.64 8.11
CA GLY A 240 0.13 -8.75 8.69
C GLY A 240 0.69 -7.90 9.83
N LEU A 241 -0.03 -6.84 10.20
CA LEU A 241 0.41 -5.87 11.22
C LEU A 241 0.67 -6.52 12.59
N CYS A 242 -0.23 -7.42 12.98
CA CYS A 242 -0.13 -8.22 14.21
C CYS A 242 0.72 -9.48 14.04
N GLY A 243 1.20 -9.77 12.82
CA GLY A 243 2.04 -10.93 12.52
C GLY A 243 3.46 -10.79 13.08
N LYS A 244 4.19 -11.90 13.14
CA LYS A 244 5.61 -11.89 13.51
C LYS A 244 6.40 -11.16 12.43
N ALA A 245 7.34 -10.30 12.83
CA ALA A 245 8.23 -9.67 11.88
C ALA A 245 9.23 -10.69 11.30
N SER A 246 9.36 -10.73 9.98
CA SER A 246 10.39 -11.48 9.29
C SER A 246 11.78 -10.97 9.66
N PRO A 247 12.78 -11.85 9.80
CA PRO A 247 14.15 -11.42 10.01
C PRO A 247 14.65 -10.66 8.78
N TYR A 248 15.48 -9.64 9.00
CA TYR A 248 16.05 -8.83 7.94
C TYR A 248 17.52 -8.52 8.18
N HIS A 249 18.22 -8.16 7.10
CA HIS A 249 19.54 -7.57 7.16
C HIS A 249 19.42 -6.08 6.89
N LEU A 250 20.19 -5.27 7.63
CA LEU A 250 20.38 -3.86 7.30
C LEU A 250 21.54 -3.76 6.32
N ARG A 251 21.23 -3.23 5.13
CA ARG A 251 22.18 -3.02 4.04
C ARG A 251 22.15 -1.59 3.55
N THR A 252 23.22 -1.16 2.91
CA THR A 252 23.19 0.08 2.13
C THR A 252 22.56 -0.19 0.76
N ILE A 253 22.05 0.87 0.12
CA ILE A 253 21.51 0.77 -1.25
C ILE A 253 22.60 0.65 -2.33
N MET A 254 23.86 0.80 -1.95
CA MET A 254 24.98 0.74 -2.88
C MET A 254 25.29 -0.73 -3.12
N GLU A 255 25.04 -1.20 -4.34
CA GLU A 255 25.45 -2.52 -4.79
C GLU A 255 26.99 -2.60 -4.75
N ARG A 256 27.52 -3.25 -3.71
CA ARG A 256 28.91 -3.69 -3.64
C ARG A 256 28.94 -5.14 -3.19
#